data_AF-A0A6G2HF99-F1
#
_entry.id   AF-A0A6G2HF99-F1
#
_cell.length_a   1.000
_cell.length_b   1.000
_cell.length_c   1.000
_cell.angle_alpha   90.00
_cell.angle_beta   90.00
_cell.angle_gamma   90.00
#
_symmetry.space_group_name_H-M   'P 1'
#
loop_
_entity.id
_entity.type
_entity.pdbx_description
1 polymer ?
#
loop_
_entity_poly.entity_id
_entity_poly.type
_entity_poly.pdbx_seq_one_letter_code
_entity_poly.pdbx_strand_id
1 'polypeptide(L)' 'MDDDPSPIVTAAGRDISTCPVCGVPIEPDPPDGFTRYARQVAGYLDHFTERHPNHEILDSPEGYL' A
#
# COMPACT_ATOMS: atom_id res chain seq x y z
N MET A 1 -21.96 16.03 -13.96
CA MET A 1 -21.64 17.39 -13.48
C MET A 1 -22.63 17.59 -12.33
N ASP A 2 -22.41 17.15 -11.10
CA ASP A 2 -21.18 16.86 -10.35
C ASP A 2 -21.52 15.72 -9.35
N ASP A 3 -20.70 14.68 -9.31
CA ASP A 3 -20.82 13.59 -8.32
C ASP A 3 -20.14 14.09 -7.04
N ASP A 4 -20.90 14.27 -5.96
CA ASP A 4 -20.43 14.69 -4.63
C ASP A 4 -19.98 13.43 -3.85
N PRO A 5 -18.66 13.17 -3.71
CA PRO A 5 -18.20 12.01 -2.97
C PRO A 5 -18.38 12.24 -1.47
N SER A 6 -19.31 11.50 -0.86
CA SER A 6 -19.53 11.46 0.59
C SER A 6 -18.23 11.13 1.38
N PRO A 7 -18.04 11.69 2.58
CA PRO A 7 -16.87 11.43 3.42
C PRO A 7 -16.83 9.97 3.92
N ILE A 8 -15.64 9.38 3.95
CA ILE A 8 -15.42 7.97 4.31
C ILE A 8 -15.61 7.77 5.82
N VAL A 9 -16.77 7.24 6.22
CA VAL A 9 -17.04 6.82 7.60
C VAL A 9 -16.44 5.45 7.85
N THR A 10 -15.44 5.36 8.74
CA THR A 10 -14.90 4.06 9.20
C THR A 10 -15.81 3.41 10.25
N ALA A 11 -15.71 2.08 10.39
CA ALA A 11 -16.61 1.24 11.21
C ALA A 11 -16.67 1.56 12.72
N ALA A 12 -15.92 2.55 13.20
CA ALA A 12 -15.97 3.06 14.58
C ALA A 12 -16.64 4.45 14.71
N GLY A 13 -17.27 4.97 13.64
CA GLY A 13 -18.03 6.23 13.68
C GLY A 13 -17.20 7.50 13.91
N ARG A 14 -15.86 7.40 13.87
CA ARG A 14 -14.98 8.55 13.86
C ARG A 14 -14.62 8.87 12.42
N ASP A 15 -15.00 10.08 12.00
CA ASP A 15 -14.54 10.66 10.75
C ASP A 15 -13.03 10.91 10.86
N ILE A 16 -12.26 10.17 10.07
CA ILE A 16 -10.79 10.25 10.01
C ILE A 16 -10.33 11.04 8.78
N SER A 17 -11.27 11.62 8.01
CA SER A 17 -10.96 12.50 6.90
C SER A 17 -10.43 13.86 7.35
N THR A 18 -10.21 14.07 8.65
CA THR A 18 -9.62 15.28 9.23
C THR A 18 -8.78 14.93 10.46
N CYS A 19 -7.59 15.51 10.56
CA CYS A 19 -6.70 15.34 11.69
C CYS A 19 -7.31 15.99 12.96
N PRO A 20 -7.54 15.25 14.06
CA PRO A 20 -8.18 15.80 15.26
C PRO A 20 -7.29 16.77 16.04
N VAL A 21 -6.01 16.89 15.68
CA VAL A 21 -5.03 17.73 16.40
C VAL A 21 -4.89 19.10 15.74
N CYS A 22 -4.74 19.14 14.41
CA CYS A 22 -4.56 20.39 13.67
C CYS A 22 -5.75 20.76 12.78
N GLY A 23 -6.78 19.92 12.68
CA GLY A 23 -8.00 20.19 11.91
C GLY A 23 -7.81 20.14 10.40
N VAL A 24 -6.65 19.72 9.91
CA VAL A 24 -6.35 19.62 8.48
C VAL A 24 -7.06 18.39 7.88
N PRO A 25 -7.77 18.52 6.73
CA PRO A 25 -8.38 17.39 6.06
C PRO A 25 -7.33 16.37 5.60
N ILE A 26 -7.61 15.09 5.82
CA ILE A 26 -6.85 13.93 5.36
C ILE A 26 -7.60 13.38 4.16
N GLU A 27 -7.08 13.62 2.96
CA GLU A 27 -7.59 12.97 1.76
C GLU A 27 -7.32 11.47 1.88
N PRO A 28 -8.34 10.60 1.77
CA PRO A 28 -8.13 9.18 1.78
C PRO A 28 -7.34 8.79 0.53
N ASP A 29 -6.29 7.98 0.69
CA ASP A 29 -5.67 7.34 -0.47
C ASP A 29 -6.77 6.53 -1.20
N PRO A 30 -6.93 6.67 -2.52
CA PRO A 30 -7.83 5.81 -3.29
C PRO A 30 -7.44 4.34 -3.04
N PRO A 31 -8.31 3.34 -3.30
CA PRO A 31 -7.94 1.93 -3.17
C PRO A 31 -6.77 1.67 -4.11
N ASP A 32 -5.57 1.75 -3.56
CA ASP A 32 -4.38 1.90 -4.33
C ASP A 32 -4.01 0.49 -4.76
N GLY A 33 -4.06 0.24 -6.06
CA GLY A 33 -3.53 -1.00 -6.64
C GLY A 33 -2.11 -1.29 -6.17
N PHE A 34 -1.41 -0.28 -5.64
CA PHE A 34 -0.16 -0.36 -4.91
C PHE A 34 -0.21 -1.27 -3.67
N THR A 35 -1.22 -1.17 -2.78
CA THR A 35 -1.36 -2.12 -1.64
C THR A 35 -1.51 -3.57 -2.13
N ARG A 36 -2.25 -3.79 -3.22
CA ARG A 36 -2.40 -5.13 -3.83
C ARG A 36 -1.10 -5.60 -4.49
N TYR A 37 -0.43 -4.72 -5.22
CA TYR A 37 0.81 -5.01 -5.93
C TYR A 37 1.96 -5.27 -4.95
N ALA A 38 2.10 -4.48 -3.89
CA ALA A 38 3.08 -4.67 -2.84
C ALA A 38 2.94 -6.05 -2.17
N ARG A 39 1.70 -6.50 -1.92
CA ARG A 39 1.44 -7.87 -1.41
C ARG A 39 1.85 -8.95 -2.41
N GLN A 40 1.66 -8.72 -3.71
CA GLN A 40 2.08 -9.67 -4.75
C GLN A 40 3.60 -9.73 -4.88
N VAL A 41 4.28 -8.58 -4.86
CA VAL A 41 5.75 -8.51 -4.88
C VAL A 41 6.32 -9.23 -3.67
N ALA A 42 5.77 -9.00 -2.47
CA ALA A 42 6.20 -9.68 -1.26
C ALA A 42 6.07 -11.22 -1.38
N GLY A 43 4.93 -11.73 -1.85
CA GLY A 43 4.74 -13.16 -2.05
C GLY A 43 5.61 -13.77 -3.14
N TYR A 44 5.90 -13.01 -4.21
CA TYR A 44 6.83 -13.45 -5.25
C TYR A 44 8.25 -13.59 -4.70
N LEU A 45 8.74 -12.58 -3.98
CA LEU A 45 10.09 -12.60 -3.40
C LEU A 45 10.26 -13.73 -2.40
N ASP A 46 9.27 -13.97 -1.55
CA ASP A 46 9.25 -15.08 -0.58
C ASP A 46 9.33 -16.44 -1.29
N HIS A 47 8.50 -16.68 -2.31
CA HIS A 47 8.56 -17.92 -3.08
C HIS A 47 9.90 -18.09 -3.82
N PHE A 48 10.43 -17.00 -4.36
CA PHE A 48 11.67 -17.02 -5.13
C PHE A 48 12.87 -17.37 -4.25
N THR A 49 12.96 -16.80 -3.04
CA THR A 49 14.05 -17.10 -2.08
C THR A 49 13.98 -18.54 -1.60
N GLU A 50 12.79 -19.09 -1.36
CA GLU A 50 12.61 -20.50 -1.00
C GLU A 50 13.05 -21.45 -2.13
N ARG A 51 12.70 -21.12 -3.38
CA ARG A 51 12.90 -22.01 -4.54
C ARG A 51 14.30 -21.89 -5.13
N HIS A 52 14.93 -20.73 -5.00
CA HIS A 52 16.22 -20.39 -5.58
C HIS A 52 17.14 -19.73 -4.53
N PRO A 53 17.48 -20.43 -3.43
CA PRO A 53 18.18 -19.82 -2.30
C PRO A 53 19.60 -19.36 -2.60
N ASN A 54 20.23 -19.90 -3.66
CA ASN A 54 21.59 -19.57 -4.08
C ASN A 54 21.61 -18.68 -5.33
N HIS A 55 20.51 -18.02 -5.67
CA HIS A 55 20.47 -17.15 -6.84
C HIS A 55 21.20 -15.84 -6.54
N GLU A 56 22.14 -15.47 -7.42
CA GLU A 56 23.01 -14.29 -7.31
C GLU A 56 22.29 -12.94 -7.06
N ILE A 57 21.02 -12.83 -7.45
CA ILE A 57 20.18 -11.64 -7.25
C ILE A 57 19.81 -11.42 -5.78
N LEU A 58 19.88 -12.47 -4.94
CA LEU A 58 19.63 -12.37 -3.51
C LEU A 58 20.85 -11.81 -2.75
N ASP A 59 22.05 -12.04 -3.30
CA ASP A 59 23.31 -11.59 -2.70
C ASP A 59 23.77 -10.24 -3.23
N SER A 60 23.49 -9.92 -4.51
CA SER A 60 23.84 -8.65 -5.14
C SER A 60 22.71 -8.11 -6.04
N PRO A 61 21.57 -7.71 -5.44
CA PRO A 61 20.41 -7.20 -6.18
C PRO A 61 20.71 -5.92 -6.97
N GLU A 62 21.67 -5.11 -6.53
CA GLU A 62 22.09 -3.86 -7.16
C GLU A 62 22.66 -4.03 -8.59
N GLY A 63 23.04 -5.25 -9.00
CA GLY A 63 23.46 -5.54 -10.37
C GLY A 63 22.31 -5.72 -11.38
N TYR A 64 21.06 -5.71 -10.92
CA TYR A 64 19.86 -6.07 -11.71
C TYR A 64 18.82 -4.96 -11.82
N LEU A 65 19.13 -3.75 -11.34
CA LEU A 65 18.27 -2.54 -11.36
C LEU A 65 18.81 -1.47 -12.31
#